data_AF-A0A9Q5ZGE9-F1
#
_entry.id   AF-A0A9Q5ZGE9-F1
#
_cell.length_a   1.000
_cell.length_b   1.000
_cell.length_c   1.000
_cell.angle_alpha   90.00
_cell.angle_beta   90.00
_cell.angle_gamma   90.00
#
_symmetry.space_group_name_H-M   'P 1'
#
loop_
_entity.id
_entity.type
_entity.pdbx_description
1 polymer ?
#
loop_
_entity_poly.entity_id
_entity_poly.type
_entity_poly.pdbx_seq_one_letter_code
_entity_poly.pdbx_strand_id
1 'polypeptide(L)'
;MRGAIVTHNHPNLGWSKNDARSKGLSFSASDVEVACKANMAEIRAVSSGYRHSLKPPPSGWNENFWRSQVSPTYKKYEKQVYGEYLTQILTGRKKVDQAEADYHHEVIKRTASQLGMNYSRKELYG
;
A
#
# COMPACT_ATOMS: atom_id res chain seq x y z
N MET A 1 19.94 -5.46 -1.11
CA MET A 1 18.85 -5.87 -0.18
C MET A 1 18.16 -7.17 -0.63
N ARG A 2 18.80 -8.00 -1.46
CA ARG A 2 18.21 -9.25 -1.93
C ARG A 2 17.95 -10.19 -0.75
N GLY A 3 16.75 -10.76 -0.68
CA GLY A 3 16.33 -11.66 0.40
C GLY A 3 16.21 -10.98 1.78
N ALA A 4 16.40 -9.67 1.87
CA ALA A 4 16.28 -8.95 3.14
C ALA A 4 14.81 -8.65 3.47
N ILE A 5 14.52 -8.58 4.76
CA ILE A 5 13.31 -7.94 5.28
C ILE A 5 13.67 -6.48 5.56
N VAL A 6 13.05 -5.55 4.84
CA VAL A 6 13.31 -4.11 5.01
C VAL A 6 12.11 -3.47 5.69
N THR A 7 12.36 -2.70 6.76
CA THR A 7 11.34 -1.94 7.46
C THR A 7 11.68 -0.46 7.35
N HIS A 8 10.69 0.36 6.99
CA HIS A 8 10.80 1.82 7.00
C HIS A 8 9.57 2.43 7.70
N ASN A 9 9.71 3.69 8.10
CA ASN A 9 8.66 4.41 8.83
C ASN A 9 7.89 5.32 7.89
N HIS A 10 6.57 5.37 8.06
CA HIS A 10 5.68 6.38 7.50
C HIS A 10 5.21 7.30 8.63
N PRO A 11 5.95 8.40 8.90
CA PRO A 11 5.58 9.31 9.96
C PRO A 11 4.27 10.03 9.64
N ASN A 12 3.58 10.48 10.67
CA ASN A 12 2.47 11.42 10.51
C ASN A 12 3.03 12.74 9.93
N LEU A 13 2.47 13.21 8.82
CA LEU A 13 2.93 14.41 8.10
C LEU A 13 2.28 15.71 8.61
N GLY A 14 1.85 15.74 9.88
CA GLY A 14 1.24 16.92 10.52
C GLY A 14 -0.29 16.87 10.63
N TRP A 15 -0.92 15.74 10.33
CA TRP A 15 -2.36 15.57 10.53
C TRP A 15 -2.70 15.49 12.01
N SER A 16 -3.79 16.17 12.41
CA SER A 16 -4.31 16.11 13.78
C SER A 16 -4.76 14.69 14.14
N LYS A 17 -4.83 14.36 15.43
CA LYS A 17 -5.27 13.03 15.90
C LYS A 17 -6.69 12.63 15.45
N ASN A 18 -7.53 13.62 15.13
CA ASN A 18 -8.91 13.38 14.68
C ASN A 18 -9.02 13.14 13.17
N ASP A 19 -7.92 13.33 12.43
CA ASP A 19 -7.84 13.08 11.00
C ASP A 19 -7.46 11.62 10.76
N ALA A 20 -8.22 10.90 9.93
CA ALA A 20 -7.97 9.48 9.66
C ALA A 20 -6.54 9.21 9.14
N ARG A 21 -5.94 10.17 8.41
CA ARG A 21 -4.59 10.06 7.85
C ARG A 21 -3.50 10.08 8.93
N SER A 22 -3.81 10.57 10.13
CA SER A 22 -2.87 10.60 11.25
C SER A 22 -2.45 9.21 11.74
N LYS A 23 -3.22 8.15 11.42
CA LYS A 23 -2.85 6.74 11.64
C LYS A 23 -1.80 6.23 10.64
N GLY A 24 -1.54 6.99 9.58
CA GLY A 24 -0.51 6.74 8.57
C GLY A 24 -0.98 5.90 7.38
N LEU A 25 -0.18 5.98 6.31
CA LEU A 25 -0.50 5.49 4.98
C LEU A 25 0.24 4.18 4.66
N SER A 26 -0.32 3.42 3.73
CA SER A 26 0.30 2.21 3.15
C SER A 26 1.39 2.55 2.12
N PHE A 27 1.90 1.53 1.42
CA PHE A 27 2.93 1.63 0.38
C PHE A 27 2.49 2.46 -0.83
N SER A 28 3.39 3.34 -1.28
CA SER A 28 3.36 3.96 -2.60
C SER A 28 3.80 2.98 -3.70
N ALA A 29 3.58 3.35 -4.96
CA ALA A 29 4.12 2.62 -6.10
C ALA A 29 5.66 2.48 -6.04
N SER A 30 6.35 3.54 -5.59
CA SER A 30 7.81 3.57 -5.48
C SER A 30 8.34 2.60 -4.42
N ASP A 31 7.64 2.46 -3.30
CA ASP A 31 8.03 1.48 -2.26
C ASP A 31 7.99 0.06 -2.82
N VAL A 32 6.94 -0.26 -3.57
CA VAL A 32 6.76 -1.56 -4.21
C VAL A 32 7.77 -1.79 -5.32
N GLU A 33 8.09 -0.75 -6.10
CA GLU A 33 9.14 -0.80 -7.13
C GLU A 33 10.49 -1.15 -6.53
N VAL A 34 10.89 -0.45 -5.46
CA VAL A 34 12.16 -0.69 -4.78
C VAL A 34 12.20 -2.11 -4.21
N ALA A 35 11.12 -2.58 -3.60
CA ALA A 35 11.02 -3.94 -3.08
C ALA A 35 11.22 -5.01 -4.18
N CYS A 36 10.54 -4.83 -5.32
CA CYS A 36 10.65 -5.72 -6.47
C CYS A 36 12.06 -5.69 -7.07
N LYS A 37 12.58 -4.50 -7.41
CA LYS A 37 13.91 -4.35 -8.05
C LYS A 37 15.03 -4.87 -7.17
N ALA A 38 14.95 -4.63 -5.86
CA ALA A 38 15.92 -5.11 -4.90
C ALA A 38 15.74 -6.59 -4.51
N ASN A 39 14.68 -7.24 -5.01
CA ASN A 39 14.32 -8.62 -4.73
C ASN A 39 14.31 -8.94 -3.22
N MET A 40 13.58 -8.12 -2.46
CA MET A 40 13.45 -8.25 -1.01
C MET A 40 12.62 -9.49 -0.64
N ALA A 41 12.84 -10.06 0.54
CA ALA A 41 11.95 -11.09 1.08
C ALA A 41 10.64 -10.49 1.60
N GLU A 42 10.69 -9.24 2.10
CA GLU A 42 9.54 -8.51 2.61
C GLU A 42 9.88 -7.01 2.69
N ILE A 43 8.92 -6.16 2.37
CA ILE A 43 8.95 -4.74 2.74
C ILE A 43 7.87 -4.46 3.78
N ARG A 44 8.23 -3.70 4.82
CA ARG A 44 7.34 -3.26 5.88
C ARG A 44 7.33 -1.75 5.96
N ALA A 45 6.14 -1.17 6.11
CA ALA A 45 5.94 0.22 6.47
C ALA A 45 5.29 0.28 7.85
N VAL A 46 5.88 1.02 8.77
CA VAL A 46 5.37 1.21 10.14
C VAL A 46 4.95 2.67 10.30
N SER A 47 3.70 2.88 10.67
CA SER A 47 3.14 4.18 11.00
C SER A 47 2.69 4.24 12.46
N SER A 48 2.09 5.36 12.86
CA SER A 48 1.50 5.55 14.18
C SER A 48 0.35 4.58 14.49
N GLY A 49 -0.47 4.22 13.51
CA GLY A 49 -1.64 3.34 13.70
C GLY A 49 -1.48 1.95 13.12
N TYR A 50 -0.63 1.77 12.10
CA TYR A 50 -0.57 0.54 11.32
C TYR A 50 0.84 0.04 11.09
N ARG A 51 0.93 -1.27 10.88
CA ARG A 51 2.07 -1.93 10.24
C ARG A 51 1.58 -2.64 8.99
N HIS A 52 2.14 -2.24 7.86
CA HIS A 52 1.91 -2.87 6.57
C HIS A 52 3.07 -3.81 6.26
N SER A 53 2.77 -4.96 5.65
CA SER A 53 3.74 -5.94 5.18
C SER A 53 3.36 -6.36 3.77
N LEU A 54 4.34 -6.40 2.87
CA LEU A 54 4.20 -6.96 1.53
C LEU A 54 5.34 -7.92 1.24
N LYS A 55 4.99 -9.12 0.77
CA LYS A 55 5.93 -10.19 0.40
C LYS A 55 5.70 -10.60 -1.07
N PRO A 56 6.74 -11.08 -1.77
CA PRO A 56 6.63 -11.54 -3.14
C PRO A 56 5.65 -12.72 -3.27
N PRO A 57 5.16 -13.02 -4.48
CA PRO A 57 4.51 -14.29 -4.75
C PRO A 57 5.52 -15.45 -4.64
N PRO A 58 5.07 -16.73 -4.66
CA PRO A 58 5.98 -17.88 -4.61
C PRO A 58 7.06 -17.90 -5.70
N SER A 59 6.77 -17.32 -6.87
CA SER A 59 7.72 -17.15 -7.98
C SER A 59 8.76 -16.04 -7.76
N GLY A 60 8.68 -15.32 -6.64
CA GLY A 60 9.51 -14.15 -6.36
C GLY A 60 9.04 -12.89 -7.09
N TRP A 61 9.76 -11.79 -6.86
CA TRP A 61 9.65 -10.57 -7.65
C TRP A 61 11.04 -10.13 -8.14
N ASN A 62 11.07 -9.31 -9.18
CA ASN A 62 12.27 -8.70 -9.73
C ASN A 62 11.85 -7.47 -10.57
N GLU A 63 12.80 -6.83 -11.23
CA GLU A 63 12.51 -5.70 -12.11
C GLU A 63 11.53 -6.04 -13.24
N ASN A 64 11.63 -7.23 -13.85
CA ASN A 64 10.72 -7.65 -14.91
C ASN A 64 9.30 -7.85 -14.37
N PHE A 65 9.15 -8.47 -13.19
CA PHE A 65 7.85 -8.61 -12.52
C PHE A 65 7.23 -7.25 -12.20
N TRP A 66 8.05 -6.28 -11.75
CA TRP A 66 7.60 -4.91 -11.56
C TRP A 66 7.06 -4.29 -12.86
N ARG A 67 7.87 -4.29 -13.92
CA ARG A 67 7.53 -3.61 -15.18
C ARG A 67 6.33 -4.26 -15.88
N SER A 68 6.29 -5.59 -15.92
CA SER A 68 5.30 -6.34 -16.70
C SER A 68 4.00 -6.63 -15.95
N GLN A 69 4.03 -6.72 -14.61
CA GLN A 69 2.87 -7.16 -13.83
C GLN A 69 2.46 -6.14 -12.78
N VAL A 70 3.38 -5.76 -11.87
CA VAL A 70 3.01 -4.93 -10.72
C VAL A 70 2.64 -3.51 -11.14
N SER A 71 3.48 -2.82 -11.90
CA SER A 71 3.22 -1.45 -12.35
C SER A 71 1.90 -1.29 -13.11
N PRO A 72 1.58 -2.10 -14.15
CA PRO A 72 0.30 -1.98 -14.84
C PRO A 72 -0.89 -2.37 -13.95
N THR A 73 -0.75 -3.39 -13.10
CA THR A 73 -1.84 -3.80 -12.19
C THR A 73 -2.09 -2.77 -11.10
N TYR A 74 -1.04 -2.16 -10.56
CA TYR A 74 -1.14 -1.06 -9.60
C TYR A 74 -1.87 0.13 -10.24
N LYS A 75 -1.45 0.59 -11.43
CA LYS A 75 -2.13 1.69 -12.15
C LYS A 75 -3.59 1.39 -12.46
N LYS A 76 -3.92 0.15 -12.83
CA LYS A 76 -5.30 -0.30 -13.03
C LYS A 76 -6.12 -0.09 -11.75
N TYR A 77 -5.65 -0.60 -10.62
CA TYR A 77 -6.37 -0.49 -9.36
C TYR A 77 -6.36 0.92 -8.78
N GLU A 78 -5.31 1.69 -9.03
CA GLU A 78 -5.24 3.12 -8.70
C GLU A 78 -6.40 3.88 -9.35
N LYS A 79 -6.59 3.74 -10.67
CA LYS A 79 -7.71 4.35 -11.40
C LYS A 79 -9.07 3.88 -10.89
N GLN A 80 -9.21 2.58 -10.59
CA GLN A 80 -10.48 2.01 -10.10
C GLN A 80 -10.83 2.52 -8.70
N VAL A 81 -9.90 2.40 -7.75
CA VAL A 81 -10.10 2.84 -6.36
C VAL A 81 -10.35 4.35 -6.32
N TYR A 82 -9.64 5.14 -7.13
CA TYR A 82 -9.89 6.57 -7.23
C TYR A 82 -11.33 6.87 -7.65
N GLY A 83 -11.81 6.23 -8.72
CA GLY A 83 -13.20 6.41 -9.18
C GLY A 83 -14.22 5.99 -8.12
N GLU A 84 -14.02 4.83 -7.49
CA GLU A 84 -14.88 4.32 -6.41
C GLU A 84 -14.94 5.29 -5.22
N TYR A 85 -13.78 5.77 -4.77
CA TYR A 85 -13.70 6.65 -3.61
C TYR A 85 -14.25 8.04 -3.93
N LEU A 86 -14.00 8.56 -5.13
CA LEU A 86 -14.61 9.81 -5.59
C LEU A 86 -16.14 9.72 -5.57
N THR A 87 -16.72 8.63 -6.11
CA THR A 87 -18.17 8.41 -6.05
C THR A 87 -18.67 8.33 -4.60
N GLN A 88 -17.94 7.66 -3.71
CA GLN A 88 -18.32 7.58 -2.29
C GLN A 88 -18.22 8.92 -1.56
N ILE A 89 -17.24 9.76 -1.90
CA ILE A 89 -17.10 11.13 -1.37
C ILE A 89 -18.28 11.99 -1.84
N LEU A 90 -18.55 12.00 -3.14
CA LEU A 90 -19.63 12.82 -3.74
C LEU A 90 -21.02 12.41 -3.24
N THR A 91 -21.21 11.16 -2.84
CA THR A 91 -22.46 10.65 -2.27
C THR A 91 -22.51 10.69 -0.75
N GLY A 92 -21.49 11.28 -0.09
CA GLY A 92 -21.43 11.41 1.37
C GLY A 92 -21.18 10.09 2.14
N ARG A 93 -20.89 9.00 1.44
CA ARG A 93 -20.65 7.66 2.04
C ARG A 93 -19.24 7.49 2.59
N LYS A 94 -18.32 8.38 2.25
CA LYS A 94 -16.92 8.36 2.70
C LYS A 94 -16.40 9.78 2.87
N LYS A 95 -15.76 10.06 4.00
CA LYS A 95 -15.05 11.32 4.21
C LYS A 95 -13.73 11.33 3.42
N VAL A 96 -13.28 12.52 3.02
CA VAL A 96 -12.06 12.69 2.22
C VAL A 96 -10.81 12.16 2.95
N ASP A 97 -10.66 12.47 4.23
CA ASP A 97 -9.55 12.00 5.06
C ASP A 97 -9.51 10.47 5.16
N GLN A 98 -10.66 9.82 5.34
CA GLN A 98 -10.77 8.37 5.35
C GLN A 98 -10.43 7.77 3.98
N ALA A 99 -10.88 8.39 2.89
CA ALA A 99 -10.56 7.95 1.53
C ALA A 99 -9.05 7.99 1.28
N GLU A 100 -8.39 9.10 1.63
CA GLU A 100 -6.95 9.26 1.48
C GLU A 100 -6.17 8.28 2.36
N ALA A 101 -6.61 8.07 3.61
CA ALA A 101 -5.98 7.14 4.54
C ALA A 101 -6.01 5.68 4.03
N ASP A 102 -7.12 5.28 3.40
CA ASP A 102 -7.31 3.92 2.90
C ASP A 102 -6.84 3.71 1.45
N TYR A 103 -6.60 4.79 0.69
CA TYR A 103 -6.36 4.72 -0.75
C TYR A 103 -5.24 3.75 -1.14
N HIS A 104 -4.02 4.02 -0.65
CA HIS A 104 -2.86 3.18 -0.95
C HIS A 104 -2.98 1.77 -0.38
N HIS A 105 -3.71 1.62 0.74
CA HIS A 105 -4.00 0.31 1.33
C HIS A 105 -4.86 -0.54 0.38
N GLU A 106 -5.94 0.04 -0.14
CA GLU A 106 -6.88 -0.67 -1.01
C GLU A 106 -6.25 -0.99 -2.37
N VAL A 107 -5.47 -0.06 -2.95
CA VAL A 107 -4.73 -0.31 -4.19
C VAL A 107 -3.78 -1.48 -4.02
N ILE A 108 -2.88 -1.46 -3.02
CA ILE A 108 -1.89 -2.53 -2.86
C ILE A 108 -2.53 -3.86 -2.47
N LYS A 109 -3.62 -3.85 -1.69
CA LYS A 109 -4.38 -5.06 -1.34
C LYS A 109 -4.92 -5.76 -2.58
N ARG A 110 -5.54 -5.01 -3.50
CA ARG A 110 -6.07 -5.57 -4.75
C ARG A 110 -4.96 -6.01 -5.70
N THR A 111 -3.90 -5.21 -5.85
CA THR A 111 -2.72 -5.59 -6.64
C THR A 111 -2.08 -6.87 -6.12
N ALA A 112 -1.91 -6.98 -4.79
CA ALA A 112 -1.33 -8.15 -4.17
C ALA A 112 -2.19 -9.40 -4.36
N SER A 113 -3.50 -9.27 -4.13
CA SER A 113 -4.46 -10.36 -4.36
C SER A 113 -4.43 -10.85 -5.81
N GLN A 114 -4.38 -9.95 -6.80
CA GLN A 114 -4.40 -10.34 -8.22
C GLN A 114 -3.09 -11.04 -8.64
N LEU A 115 -1.96 -10.63 -8.08
CA LEU A 115 -0.63 -11.11 -8.49
C LEU A 115 -0.06 -12.19 -7.57
N GLY A 116 -0.83 -12.67 -6.60
CA GLY A 116 -0.40 -13.69 -5.64
C GLY A 116 0.65 -13.20 -4.63
N MET A 117 0.82 -11.89 -4.46
CA MET A 117 1.66 -11.33 -3.40
C MET A 117 0.93 -11.45 -2.06
N ASN A 118 1.69 -11.56 -0.97
CA ASN A 118 1.10 -11.59 0.37
C ASN A 118 1.18 -10.19 0.99
N TYR A 119 0.03 -9.52 1.06
CA TYR A 119 -0.13 -8.24 1.72
C TYR A 119 -0.92 -8.37 3.02
N SER A 120 -0.48 -7.67 4.07
CA SER A 120 -1.23 -7.54 5.31
C SER A 120 -1.11 -6.13 5.90
N ARG A 121 -2.16 -5.71 6.61
CA ARG A 121 -2.21 -4.51 7.45
C ARG A 121 -2.59 -4.95 8.86
N LYS A 122 -1.80 -4.58 9.85
CA LYS A 122 -2.07 -4.83 11.27
C LYS A 122 -2.19 -3.50 12.00
N GLU A 123 -3.28 -3.29 12.74
CA GLU A 123 -3.43 -2.16 13.67
C GLU A 123 -2.50 -2.38 14.88
N LEU A 124 -1.79 -1.32 15.28
CA LEU A 124 -0.77 -1.39 16.33
C LEU A 124 -1.33 -1.03 17.71
N TYR A 125 -2.40 -0.25 17.77
CA TYR A 125 -3.05 0.20 18.99
C TYR A 125 -4.56 0.23 18.75
N GLY A 126 -5.29 -0.69 19.37
CA GLY A 126 -6.75 -0.83 19.32
C GLY A 126 -7.31 -0.95 20.72
#